data_AF-A0A0C2DHP4-F1
#
_entry.id   AF-A0A0C2DHP4-F1
#
_cell.length_a   1.000
_cell.length_b   1.000
_cell.length_c   1.000
_cell.angle_alpha   90.00
_cell.angle_beta   90.00
_cell.angle_gamma   90.00
#
_symmetry.space_group_name_H-M   'P 1'
#
loop_
_entity.id
_entity.type
_entity.pdbx_description
1 polymer ?
#
loop_
_entity_poly.entity_id
_entity_poly.type
_entity_poly.pdbx_seq_one_letter_code
_entity_poly.pdbx_strand_id
1 'polypeptide(L)'
;SVVDNIDEEYDQLVQHLRDSAEKGEGSRATKRRLSNETLELIRQRGAARAAGNYQLTSQLVKRCREAIKEDLKERKAAVLAEAAEAGKSIRNARRDFANRKVKHSIRMNDPAAAVNK
;
A
#
# COMPACT_ATOMS: atom_id res chain seq x y z
N SER A 1 11.50 37.64 -27.92
CA SER A 1 12.40 36.81 -28.76
C SER A 1 11.80 35.41 -28.83
N VAL A 2 12.01 34.65 -29.91
CA VAL A 2 11.58 33.22 -29.99
C VAL A 2 12.19 32.41 -28.84
N VAL A 3 13.31 32.86 -28.29
CA VAL A 3 14.03 32.28 -27.16
C VAL A 3 13.24 32.41 -25.84
N ASP A 4 12.66 33.58 -25.54
CA ASP A 4 11.94 33.81 -24.27
C ASP A 4 10.71 32.89 -24.14
N ASN A 5 10.06 32.56 -25.25
CA ASN A 5 8.91 31.66 -25.31
C ASN A 5 9.28 30.18 -25.10
N ILE A 6 10.54 29.79 -25.37
CA ILE A 6 11.02 28.42 -25.14
C ILE A 6 11.35 28.23 -23.66
N ASP A 7 11.97 29.24 -23.04
CA ASP A 7 12.31 29.23 -21.63
C ASP A 7 11.04 29.22 -20.75
N GLU A 8 10.00 29.98 -21.11
CA GLU A 8 8.71 29.97 -20.41
C GLU A 8 7.97 28.62 -20.50
N GLU A 9 7.92 28.01 -21.69
CA GLU A 9 7.31 26.69 -21.88
C GLU A 9 8.09 25.59 -21.13
N TYR A 10 9.42 25.72 -21.04
CA TYR A 10 10.27 24.83 -20.27
C TYR A 10 10.02 24.96 -18.76
N ASP A 11 9.96 26.19 -18.25
CA ASP A 11 9.66 26.46 -16.85
C ASP A 11 8.25 25.99 -16.46
N GLN A 12 7.27 26.20 -17.34
CA GLN A 12 5.90 25.71 -17.16
C GLN A 12 5.83 24.18 -17.15
N LEU A 13 6.60 23.51 -18.01
CA LEU A 13 6.72 22.05 -18.02
C LEU A 13 7.37 21.53 -16.73
N VAL A 14 8.46 22.17 -16.28
CA VAL A 14 9.14 21.81 -15.03
C VAL A 14 8.19 21.97 -13.83
N GLN A 15 7.43 23.07 -13.78
CA GLN A 15 6.45 23.30 -12.72
C GLN A 15 5.33 22.27 -12.75
N HIS A 16 4.78 21.95 -13.94
CA HIS A 16 3.75 20.92 -14.09
C HIS A 16 4.26 19.54 -13.66
N LEU A 17 5.53 19.22 -13.93
CA LEU A 17 6.17 17.97 -13.49
C LEU A 17 6.36 17.93 -11.98
N ARG A 18 6.75 19.04 -11.33
CA ARG A 18 6.84 19.15 -9.86
C ARG A 18 5.47 19.00 -9.20
N ASP A 19 4.47 19.70 -9.68
CA ASP A 19 3.09 19.59 -9.18
C ASP A 19 2.53 18.16 -9.37
N SER A 20 2.87 17.52 -10.49
CA SER A 20 2.51 16.13 -10.77
C SER A 20 3.24 15.14 -9.85
N ALA A 21 4.52 15.38 -9.56
CA ALA A 21 5.31 14.59 -8.62
C ALA A 21 4.77 14.74 -7.19
N GLU A 22 4.48 15.95 -6.74
CA GLU A 22 3.90 16.25 -5.41
C GLU A 22 2.51 15.60 -5.25
N LYS A 23 1.65 15.71 -6.28
CA LYS A 23 0.35 14.99 -6.33
C LYS A 23 0.56 13.47 -6.35
N GLY A 24 1.65 12.99 -6.95
CA GLY A 24 2.06 11.59 -6.99
C GLY A 24 2.61 11.06 -5.66
N GLU A 25 3.24 11.89 -4.84
CA GLU A 25 3.78 11.51 -3.53
C GLU A 25 2.67 11.18 -2.51
N GLY A 26 1.51 11.84 -2.61
CA GLY A 26 0.29 11.43 -1.88
C GLY A 26 -0.20 10.01 -2.22
N SER A 27 0.17 9.48 -3.40
CA SER A 27 -0.09 8.08 -3.80
C SER A 27 0.85 7.09 -3.11
N ARG A 28 2.02 7.55 -2.67
CA ARG A 28 3.02 6.72 -1.96
C ARG A 28 2.70 6.62 -0.47
N ALA A 29 2.22 7.71 0.15
CA ALA A 29 1.76 7.71 1.54
C ALA A 29 0.53 6.80 1.78
N THR A 30 -0.42 6.77 0.84
CA THR A 30 -1.62 5.91 0.93
C THR A 30 -1.40 4.43 0.59
N LYS A 31 -0.16 4.04 0.25
CA LYS A 31 0.28 2.64 0.06
C LYS A 31 1.11 2.16 1.26
N ARG A 32 0.73 2.51 2.49
CA ARG A 32 1.23 1.81 3.68
C ARG A 32 0.97 0.31 3.51
N ARG A 33 2.05 -0.44 3.31
CA ARG A 33 2.06 -1.91 3.29
C ARG A 33 1.74 -2.42 4.71
N LEU A 34 1.62 -3.73 4.87
CA LEU A 34 1.66 -4.32 6.21
C LEU A 34 2.94 -3.87 6.92
N SER A 35 2.91 -3.79 8.25
CA SER A 35 4.07 -3.48 9.08
C SER A 35 5.18 -4.50 8.83
N ASN A 36 6.43 -4.08 9.04
CA ASN A 36 7.59 -4.96 8.87
C ASN A 36 7.49 -6.19 9.78
N GLU A 37 6.98 -6.03 11.00
CA GLU A 37 6.73 -7.11 11.94
C GLU A 37 5.72 -8.12 11.37
N THR A 38 4.59 -7.66 10.82
CA THR A 38 3.59 -8.54 10.18
C THR A 38 4.18 -9.29 8.98
N LEU A 39 5.01 -8.62 8.18
CA LEU A 39 5.70 -9.25 7.04
C LEU A 39 6.69 -10.33 7.50
N GLU A 40 7.38 -10.09 8.61
CA GLU A 40 8.31 -11.07 9.18
C GLU A 40 7.59 -12.30 9.72
N LEU A 41 6.45 -12.13 10.40
CA LEU A 41 5.60 -13.25 10.84
C LEU A 41 5.12 -14.10 9.65
N ILE A 42 4.76 -13.47 8.53
CA ILE A 42 4.36 -14.18 7.30
C ILE A 42 5.55 -14.98 6.74
N ARG A 43 6.76 -14.39 6.74
CA ARG A 43 7.98 -15.06 6.29
C ARG A 43 8.32 -16.27 7.17
N GLN A 44 8.29 -16.10 8.49
CA GLN A 44 8.52 -17.17 9.46
C GLN A 44 7.51 -18.31 9.27
N ARG A 45 6.23 -17.98 9.06
CA ARG A 45 5.18 -18.96 8.77
C ARG A 45 5.49 -19.76 7.50
N GLY A 46 5.96 -19.10 6.44
CA GLY A 46 6.39 -19.74 5.20
C GLY A 46 7.54 -20.72 5.41
N ALA A 47 8.57 -20.30 6.15
CA ALA A 47 9.70 -21.14 6.49
C ALA A 47 9.29 -22.36 7.34
N ALA A 48 8.46 -22.17 8.37
CA ALA A 48 7.95 -23.26 9.20
C ALA A 48 7.11 -24.27 8.39
N ARG A 49 6.32 -23.79 7.42
CA ARG A 49 5.58 -24.66 6.49
C ARG A 49 6.52 -25.46 5.59
N ALA A 50 7.54 -24.82 5.02
CA ALA A 50 8.52 -25.49 4.16
C ALA A 50 9.32 -26.56 4.93
N ALA A 51 9.59 -26.33 6.22
CA ALA A 51 10.22 -27.28 7.12
C ALA A 51 9.29 -28.40 7.62
N GLY A 52 8.01 -28.41 7.24
CA GLY A 52 7.04 -29.43 7.71
C GLY A 52 6.58 -29.29 9.16
N ASN A 53 6.88 -28.16 9.82
CA ASN A 53 6.60 -27.96 11.25
C ASN A 53 5.16 -27.46 11.48
N TYR A 54 4.18 -28.37 11.46
CA TYR A 54 2.75 -28.02 11.54
C TYR A 54 2.34 -27.33 12.85
N GLN A 55 2.88 -27.73 14.01
CA GLN A 55 2.56 -27.11 15.30
C GLN A 55 3.02 -25.65 15.35
N LEU A 56 4.26 -25.37 14.94
CA LEU A 56 4.79 -24.01 14.85
C LEU A 56 4.04 -23.18 13.80
N THR A 57 3.71 -23.79 12.66
CA THR A 57 2.92 -23.15 11.60
C THR A 57 1.56 -22.71 12.13
N SER A 58 0.87 -23.53 12.93
CA SER A 58 -0.42 -23.19 13.53
C SER A 58 -0.31 -21.97 14.47
N GLN A 59 0.74 -21.90 15.29
CA GLN A 59 0.99 -20.76 16.16
C GLN A 59 1.26 -19.48 15.34
N LEU A 60 2.12 -19.57 14.32
CA LEU A 60 2.44 -18.44 13.45
C LEU A 60 1.24 -17.98 12.62
N VAL A 61 0.36 -18.88 12.18
CA VAL A 61 -0.91 -18.52 11.52
C VAL A 61 -1.79 -17.67 12.42
N LYS A 62 -1.93 -18.04 13.70
CA LYS A 62 -2.72 -17.25 14.67
C LYS A 62 -2.12 -15.86 14.85
N ARG A 63 -0.81 -15.77 15.08
CA ARG A 63 -0.10 -14.49 15.23
C ARG A 63 -0.20 -13.61 13.98
N CYS A 64 -0.01 -14.17 12.79
CA CYS A 64 -0.18 -13.46 11.52
C CYS A 64 -1.59 -12.87 11.39
N ARG A 65 -2.63 -13.62 11.76
CA ARG A 65 -4.02 -13.15 11.65
C ARG A 65 -4.28 -11.93 12.54
N GLU A 66 -3.80 -11.96 13.77
CA GLU A 66 -3.97 -10.82 14.70
C GLU A 66 -3.16 -9.61 14.24
N ALA A 67 -1.88 -9.79 13.85
CA ALA A 67 -1.04 -8.70 13.38
C ALA A 67 -1.62 -8.02 12.12
N ILE A 68 -2.09 -8.80 11.15
CA ILE A 68 -2.76 -8.28 9.94
C ILE A 68 -4.05 -7.52 10.32
N LYS A 69 -4.80 -8.00 11.31
CA LYS A 69 -6.05 -7.36 11.74
C LYS A 69 -5.79 -5.99 12.36
N GLU A 70 -4.77 -5.87 13.21
CA GLU A 70 -4.38 -4.59 13.82
C GLU A 70 -3.84 -3.62 12.76
N ASP A 71 -2.90 -4.06 11.91
CA ASP A 71 -2.40 -3.26 10.77
C ASP A 71 -3.55 -2.69 9.91
N LEU A 72 -4.58 -3.50 9.66
CA LEU A 72 -5.72 -3.08 8.86
C LEU A 72 -6.61 -2.07 9.59
N LYS A 73 -6.76 -2.17 10.92
CA LYS A 73 -7.50 -1.17 11.70
C LYS A 73 -6.77 0.17 11.70
N GLU A 74 -5.46 0.16 11.95
CA GLU A 74 -4.62 1.35 11.94
C GLU A 74 -4.65 2.02 10.56
N ARG A 75 -4.47 1.25 9.49
CA ARG A 75 -4.55 1.77 8.12
C ARG A 75 -5.91 2.34 7.80
N LYS A 76 -7.00 1.72 8.26
CA LYS A 76 -8.35 2.25 8.07
C LYS A 76 -8.53 3.57 8.83
N ALA A 77 -8.00 3.70 10.04
CA ALA A 77 -8.03 4.94 10.81
C ALA A 77 -7.23 6.05 10.11
N ALA A 78 -6.01 5.75 9.65
CA ALA A 78 -5.17 6.69 8.92
C ALA A 78 -5.84 7.18 7.63
N VAL A 79 -6.40 6.28 6.81
CA VAL A 79 -7.12 6.66 5.57
C VAL A 79 -8.30 7.59 5.85
N LEU A 80 -8.99 7.39 6.98
CA LEU A 80 -10.11 8.25 7.36
C LEU A 80 -9.64 9.62 7.87
N ALA A 81 -8.54 9.67 8.63
CA ALA A 81 -7.93 10.91 9.08
C ALA A 81 -7.43 11.74 7.88
N GLU A 82 -6.69 11.13 6.96
CA GLU A 82 -6.22 11.77 5.72
C GLU A 82 -7.39 12.31 4.87
N ALA A 83 -8.50 11.57 4.80
CA ALA A 83 -9.69 12.04 4.09
C ALA A 83 -10.34 13.24 4.78
N ALA A 84 -10.41 13.23 6.12
CA ALA A 84 -10.95 14.35 6.89
C ALA A 84 -10.08 15.61 6.75
N GLU A 85 -8.77 15.48 6.88
CA GLU A 85 -7.80 16.58 6.67
C GLU A 85 -7.90 17.18 5.27
N ALA A 86 -8.05 16.33 4.24
CA ALA A 86 -8.16 16.78 2.86
C ALA A 86 -9.57 17.25 2.45
N GLY A 87 -10.53 17.32 3.38
CA GLY A 87 -11.93 17.69 3.08
C GLY A 87 -12.64 16.71 2.13
N LYS A 88 -12.13 15.48 2.01
CA LYS A 88 -12.66 14.44 1.10
C LYS A 88 -13.83 13.71 1.76
N SER A 89 -14.73 13.18 0.92
CA SER A 89 -15.84 12.37 1.41
C SER A 89 -15.34 11.10 2.12
N ILE A 90 -15.60 11.00 3.42
CA ILE A 90 -15.33 9.82 4.26
C ILE A 90 -15.95 8.55 3.66
N ARG A 91 -17.15 8.67 3.06
CA ARG A 91 -17.85 7.54 2.42
C ARG A 91 -17.05 6.98 1.25
N ASN A 92 -16.54 7.87 0.39
CA ASN A 92 -15.73 7.46 -0.77
C ASN A 92 -14.37 6.89 -0.32
N ALA A 93 -13.71 7.51 0.66
CA ALA A 93 -12.46 6.99 1.22
C ALA A 93 -12.60 5.55 1.76
N ARG A 94 -13.70 5.25 2.46
CA ARG A 94 -14.01 3.88 2.93
C ARG A 94 -14.22 2.91 1.75
N ARG A 95 -14.95 3.34 0.72
CA ARG A 95 -15.20 2.53 -0.49
C ARG A 95 -13.90 2.23 -1.23
N ASP A 96 -13.06 3.25 -1.43
CA ASP A 96 -11.78 3.11 -2.13
C ASP A 96 -10.82 2.20 -1.38
N PHE A 97 -10.78 2.29 -0.06
CA PHE A 97 -10.02 1.36 0.78
C PHE A 97 -10.52 -0.09 0.64
N ALA A 98 -11.83 -0.31 0.67
CA ALA A 98 -12.42 -1.63 0.46
C ALA A 98 -12.10 -2.20 -0.94
N ASN A 99 -12.22 -1.37 -1.99
CA ASN A 99 -11.88 -1.74 -3.37
C ASN A 99 -10.40 -2.10 -3.53
N ARG A 100 -9.48 -1.34 -2.89
CA ARG A 100 -8.05 -1.68 -2.86
C ARG A 100 -7.78 -3.01 -2.17
N LYS A 101 -8.50 -3.32 -1.08
CA LYS A 101 -8.36 -4.58 -0.34
C LYS A 101 -8.71 -5.79 -1.23
N VAL A 102 -9.81 -5.71 -1.98
CA VAL A 102 -10.23 -6.74 -2.95
C VAL A 102 -9.16 -6.95 -4.03
N LYS A 103 -8.59 -5.87 -4.57
CA LYS A 103 -7.52 -5.95 -5.57
C LYS A 103 -6.23 -6.60 -5.04
N HIS A 104 -5.89 -6.35 -3.77
CA HIS A 104 -4.71 -6.95 -3.13
C HIS A 104 -4.90 -8.45 -2.84
N SER A 105 -6.08 -8.87 -2.39
CA SER A 105 -6.38 -10.29 -2.16
C SER A 105 -6.37 -11.12 -3.44
N ILE A 106 -6.87 -10.56 -4.56
CA ILE A 106 -6.79 -11.23 -5.87
C ILE A 106 -5.33 -11.45 -6.26
N ARG A 107 -4.48 -10.42 -6.13
CA ARG A 107 -3.04 -10.51 -6.45
C ARG A 107 -2.27 -11.48 -5.55
N MET A 108 -2.65 -11.62 -4.28
CA MET A 108 -1.99 -12.54 -3.34
C MET A 108 -2.39 -14.01 -3.54
N ASN A 109 -3.50 -14.27 -4.23
CA ASN A 109 -3.98 -15.61 -4.57
C ASN A 109 -3.63 -16.00 -6.01
N ASP A 110 -2.99 -15.12 -6.79
CA ASP A 110 -2.54 -15.41 -8.15
C ASP A 110 -1.22 -16.22 -8.11
N PRO A 111 -1.23 -17.51 -8.50
CA PRO A 111 -0.01 -18.33 -8.48
C PRO A 111 1.06 -17.86 -9.50
N ALA A 112 0.69 -17.03 -10.47
CA ALA A 112 1.60 -16.49 -11.48
C ALA A 112 2.58 -15.42 -10.96
N ALA A 113 2.37 -14.86 -9.75
CA ALA A 113 3.29 -13.88 -9.15
C ALA A 113 4.47 -14.52 -8.39
N ALA A 114 4.50 -15.85 -8.29
CA ALA A 114 5.56 -16.60 -7.61
C ALA A 114 6.73 -17.02 -8.53
N VAL A 115 6.73 -16.61 -9.80
CA VAL A 115 7.86 -16.83 -10.71
C VAL A 115 8.42 -15.48 -11.13
N ASN A 116 9.43 -15.01 -10.41
CA ASN A 116 10.59 -14.45 -11.08
C ASN A 116 11.83 -14.97 -10.35
N LYS A 117 12.62 -15.68 -11.15
CA LYS A 117 13.90 -16.31 -10.83
C LYS A 117 14.98 -15.25 -10.76
#